data_AF-Q599L4-F1
#
_entry.id   AF-Q599L4-F1
#
_cell.length_a   1.000
_cell.length_b   1.000
_cell.length_c   1.000
_cell.angle_alpha   90.00
_cell.angle_beta   90.00
_cell.angle_gamma   90.00
#
_symmetry.space_group_name_H-M   'P 1'
#
loop_
_entity.id
_entity.type
_entity.pdbx_description
1 polymer ?
#
loop_
_entity_poly.entity_id
_entity_poly.type
_entity_poly.pdbx_seq_one_letter_code
_entity_poly.pdbx_strand_id
1 'polypeptide(L)'
;FSQRIQKVQEEAAAAASEVGDKFLADNGAREGVVTLESGLQYEIITEGNGEKPSADSTVRTHYHGTFISGDVFDSSVARGEPAEFPVNGVIAG
;
A
#
# COMPACT_ATOMS: atom_id res chain seq x y z
N PHE A 1 -11.69 12.37 30.72
CA PHE A 1 -11.88 12.71 29.29
C PHE A 1 -10.76 12.12 28.43
N SER A 2 -9.49 12.43 28.70
CA SER A 2 -8.32 11.89 27.96
C SER A 2 -8.26 10.35 27.87
N GLN A 3 -8.40 9.65 29.01
CA GLN A 3 -8.35 8.17 29.05
C GLN A 3 -9.45 7.48 28.22
N ARG A 4 -10.63 8.10 28.05
CA ARG A 4 -11.72 7.50 27.27
C ARG A 4 -11.44 7.61 25.76
N ILE A 5 -10.84 8.72 25.32
CA ILE A 5 -10.43 8.89 23.92
C ILE A 5 -9.30 7.93 23.59
N GLN A 6 -8.30 7.81 24.46
CA GLN A 6 -7.20 6.86 24.27
C GLN A 6 -7.72 5.41 24.14
N LYS A 7 -8.59 4.98 25.07
CA LYS A 7 -9.14 3.61 25.03
C LYS A 7 -9.93 3.33 23.74
N VAL A 8 -10.74 4.30 23.28
CA VAL A 8 -11.48 4.17 22.02
C VAL A 8 -10.54 4.12 20.81
N GLN A 9 -9.44 4.88 20.83
CA GLN A 9 -8.44 4.83 19.76
C GLN A 9 -7.67 3.50 19.73
N GLU A 10 -7.32 2.96 20.90
CA GLU A 10 -6.65 1.66 21.02
C GLU A 10 -7.56 0.51 20.54
N GLU A 11 -8.84 0.52 20.94
CA GLU A 11 -9.83 -0.47 20.47
C GLU A 11 -10.05 -0.37 18.96
N ALA A 12 -10.14 0.84 18.41
CA ALA A 12 -10.27 1.05 16.97
C ALA A 12 -9.00 0.61 16.21
N ALA A 13 -7.81 0.86 16.75
CA ALA A 13 -6.55 0.41 16.16
C ALA A 13 -6.41 -1.12 16.19
N ALA A 14 -6.81 -1.76 17.29
CA ALA A 14 -6.81 -3.22 17.40
C ALA A 14 -7.77 -3.86 16.40
N ALA A 15 -8.99 -3.34 16.29
CA ALA A 15 -9.96 -3.81 15.30
C ALA A 15 -9.46 -3.61 13.85
N ALA A 16 -8.83 -2.45 13.56
CA ALA A 16 -8.24 -2.19 12.26
C ALA A 16 -7.07 -3.13 11.95
N SER A 17 -6.24 -3.46 12.95
CA SER A 17 -5.16 -4.44 12.80
C SER A 17 -5.70 -5.81 12.43
N GLU A 18 -6.73 -6.29 13.11
CA GLU A 18 -7.33 -7.61 12.81
C GLU A 18 -7.89 -7.68 11.39
N VAL A 19 -8.55 -6.61 10.93
CA VAL A 19 -9.03 -6.52 9.53
C VAL A 19 -7.86 -6.52 8.55
N GLY A 20 -6.78 -5.80 8.86
CA GLY A 20 -5.56 -5.76 8.07
C GLY A 20 -4.88 -7.14 7.97
N ASP A 21 -4.69 -7.81 9.09
CA ASP A 21 -4.07 -9.13 9.17
C ASP A 21 -4.86 -10.17 8.37
N LYS A 22 -6.19 -10.15 8.49
CA LYS A 22 -7.06 -11.01 7.70
C LYS A 22 -6.96 -10.70 6.21
N PHE A 23 -7.01 -9.42 5.84
CA PHE A 23 -6.88 -9.02 4.43
C PHE A 23 -5.55 -9.50 3.84
N LEU A 24 -4.44 -9.32 4.55
CA LEU A 24 -3.12 -9.79 4.09
C LEU A 24 -3.04 -11.32 4.01
N ALA A 25 -3.65 -12.05 4.95
CA ALA A 25 -3.71 -13.51 4.90
C ALA A 25 -4.49 -13.99 3.68
N ASP A 26 -5.68 -13.43 3.44
CA ASP A 26 -6.54 -13.78 2.31
C ASP A 26 -5.89 -13.36 0.98
N ASN A 27 -5.27 -12.17 0.93
CA ASN A 27 -4.63 -11.65 -0.28
C ASN A 27 -3.37 -12.45 -0.66
N GLY A 28 -2.55 -12.81 0.32
CA GLY A 28 -1.35 -13.61 0.10
C GLY A 28 -1.62 -15.03 -0.39
N ALA A 29 -2.85 -15.52 -0.22
CA ALA A 29 -3.30 -16.82 -0.72
C ALA A 29 -3.87 -16.77 -2.16
N ARG A 30 -4.06 -15.57 -2.73
CA ARG A 30 -4.58 -15.41 -4.10
C ARG A 30 -3.53 -15.84 -5.13
N GLU A 31 -4.00 -16.45 -6.21
CA GLU A 31 -3.16 -16.75 -7.37
C GLU A 31 -2.60 -15.45 -7.98
N GLY A 32 -1.32 -15.46 -8.34
CA GLY A 32 -0.62 -14.29 -8.90
C GLY A 32 -0.03 -13.33 -7.86
N VAL A 33 -0.39 -13.46 -6.58
CA VAL A 33 0.21 -12.67 -5.49
C VAL A 33 1.51 -13.32 -5.03
N VAL A 34 2.55 -12.50 -4.89
CA VAL A 34 3.85 -12.87 -4.34
C VAL A 34 4.06 -12.14 -3.03
N THR A 35 4.35 -12.90 -1.98
CA THR A 35 4.69 -12.37 -0.65
C THR A 35 6.21 -12.38 -0.46
N LEU A 36 6.79 -11.23 -0.12
CA LEU A 36 8.21 -11.07 0.19
C LEU A 36 8.50 -11.35 1.67
N GLU A 37 9.77 -11.55 2.02
CA GLU A 37 10.22 -11.73 3.41
C GLU A 37 9.90 -10.52 4.31
N SER A 38 9.78 -9.32 3.72
CA SER A 38 9.36 -8.12 4.45
C SER A 38 7.89 -8.13 4.86
N GLY A 39 7.09 -9.06 4.31
CA GLY A 39 5.64 -9.07 4.43
C GLY A 39 4.91 -8.32 3.30
N LEU A 40 5.64 -7.58 2.45
CA LEU A 40 5.06 -6.95 1.27
C LEU A 40 4.46 -7.99 0.32
N GLN A 41 3.25 -7.71 -0.15
CA GLN A 41 2.58 -8.52 -1.16
C GLN A 41 2.40 -7.71 -2.43
N TYR A 42 2.74 -8.28 -3.58
CA TYR A 42 2.52 -7.65 -4.88
C TYR A 42 1.98 -8.65 -5.90
N GLU A 43 1.28 -8.12 -6.89
CA GLU A 43 0.76 -8.86 -8.05
C GLU A 43 1.18 -8.09 -9.31
N ILE A 44 1.76 -8.79 -10.29
CA ILE A 44 2.13 -8.19 -11.57
C ILE A 44 0.91 -8.28 -12.50
N ILE A 45 0.22 -7.16 -12.68
CA ILE A 45 -0.93 -7.07 -13.60
C ILE A 45 -0.46 -7.09 -15.06
N THR A 46 0.63 -6.39 -15.35
CA THR A 46 1.25 -6.32 -16.69
C THR A 46 2.75 -6.14 -16.53
N GLU A 47 3.52 -7.11 -17.02
CA GLU A 47 4.97 -7.08 -16.95
C GLU A 47 5.54 -6.07 -17.95
N GLY A 48 6.42 -5.19 -17.47
CA GLY A 48 7.18 -4.26 -18.30
C GLY A 48 8.52 -4.85 -18.71
N ASN A 49 9.02 -4.45 -19.89
CA ASN A 49 10.31 -4.91 -20.44
C ASN A 49 11.45 -3.89 -20.25
N GLY A 50 11.22 -2.86 -19.42
CA GLY A 50 12.20 -1.80 -19.15
C GLY A 50 13.21 -2.18 -18.08
N GLU A 51 14.21 -1.33 -17.89
CA GLU A 51 15.16 -1.47 -16.79
C GLU A 51 14.45 -1.30 -15.44
N LYS A 52 14.86 -2.11 -14.46
CA LYS A 52 14.37 -1.97 -13.09
C LYS A 52 15.04 -0.74 -12.45
N PRO A 53 14.27 0.18 -11.84
CA PRO A 53 14.84 1.36 -11.19
C PRO A 53 15.73 0.95 -10.02
N SER A 54 16.82 1.70 -9.81
CA SER A 54 17.68 1.59 -8.64
C SER A 54 17.16 2.45 -7.48
N ALA A 55 17.73 2.30 -6.28
CA ALA A 55 17.38 3.11 -5.11
C ALA A 55 17.60 4.62 -5.31
N ASP A 56 18.54 5.00 -6.18
CA ASP A 56 18.84 6.41 -6.52
C ASP A 56 18.01 6.95 -7.69
N SER A 57 17.16 6.11 -8.28
CA SER A 57 16.33 6.51 -9.43
C SER A 57 15.18 7.43 -9.01
N THR A 58 14.73 8.24 -9.96
CA THR A 58 13.42 8.91 -9.88
C THR A 58 12.46 8.20 -10.82
N VAL A 59 11.31 7.80 -10.30
CA VAL A 59 10.25 7.11 -11.06
C VAL A 59 9.08 8.04 -11.30
N ARG A 60 8.38 7.84 -12.42
CA ARG A 60 7.14 8.55 -12.75
C ARG A 60 6.00 7.56 -12.84
N THR A 61 4.96 7.73 -12.03
CA THR A 61 3.90 6.71 -11.86
C THR A 61 2.49 7.29 -11.92
N HIS A 62 1.59 6.52 -12.53
CA HIS A 62 0.17 6.59 -12.22
C HIS A 62 -0.15 5.58 -11.10
N TYR A 63 -0.88 6.01 -10.07
CA TYR A 63 -1.22 5.18 -8.92
C TYR A 63 -2.59 5.52 -8.33
N HIS A 64 -3.13 4.56 -7.58
CA HIS A 64 -4.24 4.73 -6.64
C HIS A 64 -3.81 4.17 -5.27
N GLY A 65 -3.87 5.01 -4.25
CA GLY A 65 -3.85 4.60 -2.85
C GLY A 65 -5.28 4.42 -2.36
N THR A 66 -5.60 3.19 -1.93
CA THR A 66 -6.93 2.84 -1.40
C THR A 66 -6.79 2.19 -0.03
N PHE A 67 -7.78 2.41 0.83
CA PHE A 67 -7.94 1.59 2.02
C PHE A 67 -8.46 0.20 1.64
N ILE A 68 -8.41 -0.74 2.59
CA ILE A 68 -8.97 -2.10 2.41
C ILE A 68 -10.47 -2.06 2.08
N SER A 69 -11.19 -1.01 2.51
CA SER A 69 -12.59 -0.77 2.14
C SER A 69 -12.80 -0.46 0.66
N GLY A 70 -11.73 -0.14 -0.09
CA GLY A 70 -11.78 0.36 -1.47
C GLY A 70 -11.86 1.89 -1.57
N ASP A 71 -12.01 2.60 -0.45
CA ASP A 71 -12.05 4.07 -0.45
C ASP A 71 -10.69 4.64 -0.86
N VAL A 72 -10.70 5.51 -1.87
CA VAL A 72 -9.48 6.17 -2.39
C VAL A 72 -9.08 7.30 -1.45
N PHE A 73 -7.84 7.25 -0.95
CA PHE A 73 -7.28 8.37 -0.19
C PHE A 73 -6.32 9.23 -1.03
N ASP A 74 -5.72 8.65 -2.09
CA ASP A 74 -4.85 9.37 -3.00
C ASP A 74 -4.88 8.74 -4.41
N SER A 75 -4.82 9.55 -5.47
CA SER A 75 -4.77 9.06 -6.84
C SER A 75 -4.21 10.11 -7.80
N SER A 76 -3.12 9.77 -8.50
CA SER A 76 -2.60 10.61 -9.57
C SER A 76 -3.43 10.50 -10.85
N VAL A 77 -4.11 9.38 -11.07
CA VAL A 77 -5.06 9.20 -12.18
C VAL A 77 -6.24 10.17 -12.03
N ALA A 78 -6.79 10.32 -10.82
CA ALA A 78 -7.87 11.27 -10.56
C ALA A 78 -7.44 12.72 -10.75
N ARG A 79 -6.15 13.03 -10.54
CA ARG A 79 -5.56 14.35 -10.84
C ARG A 79 -5.29 14.57 -12.33
N GLY A 80 -5.26 13.50 -13.14
CA GLY A 80 -5.03 13.57 -14.58
C GLY A 80 -3.56 13.70 -14.99
N GLU A 81 -2.62 13.64 -14.05
CA GLU A 81 -1.19 13.73 -14.33
C GLU A 81 -0.39 12.75 -13.44
N PRO A 82 0.68 12.14 -13.96
CA PRO A 82 1.51 11.23 -13.18
C PRO A 82 2.32 12.00 -12.13
N ALA A 83 2.71 11.32 -11.06
CA ALA A 83 3.57 11.89 -10.03
C ALA A 83 5.00 11.35 -10.16
N GLU A 84 5.97 12.16 -9.75
CA GLU A 84 7.39 11.79 -9.74
C GLU A 84 7.90 11.62 -8.31
N PHE A 85 8.63 10.54 -8.06
CA PHE A 85 9.14 10.20 -6.74
C PHE A 85 10.58 9.68 -6.82
N PRO A 86 11.47 10.10 -5.90
CA PRO A 86 12.72 9.38 -5.67
C PRO A 86 12.42 8.05 -4.97
N VAL A 87 13.02 6.95 -5.44
CA VAL A 87 12.73 5.59 -4.92
C VAL A 87 13.03 5.46 -3.43
N ASN A 88 14.00 6.20 -2.91
CA ASN A 88 14.37 6.23 -1.49
C ASN A 88 13.58 7.23 -0.62
N GLY A 89 12.68 8.03 -1.22
CA GLY A 89 11.91 9.06 -0.52
C GLY A 89 10.45 8.71 -0.27
N VAL A 90 10.05 7.48 -0.61
CA VAL A 90 8.68 6.97 -0.39
C VAL A 90 8.64 6.03 0.81
N ILE A 91 7.43 5.67 1.24
CA ILE A 91 7.24 4.68 2.31
C ILE A 91 7.89 3.35 1.92
N ALA A 92 8.38 2.61 2.93
CA ALA A 92 8.80 1.24 2.71
C ALA A 92 7.59 0.42 2.24
N GLY A 93 7.79 -0.28 1.12
CA GLY A 93 6.87 -1.30 0.64
C GLY A 93 7.00 -2.57 1.46
#